data_AF-A0ABD5AZI3-F1
#
_entry.id   AF-A0ABD5AZI3-F1
#
_cell.length_a   1.000
_cell.length_b   1.000
_cell.length_c   1.000
_cell.angle_alpha   90.00
_cell.angle_beta   90.00
_cell.angle_gamma   90.00
#
_symmetry.space_group_name_H-M   'P 1'
#
loop_
_entity.id
_entity.type
_entity.pdbx_description
1 polymer ?
#
loop_
_entity_poly.entity_id
_entity_poly.type
_entity_poly.pdbx_seq_one_letter_code
_entity_poly.pdbx_strand_id
1 'polypeptide(L)'
;LGSWLLLLGIGMLYKTVGTLNFSHLAMRLNHMENNQTITMISLVFLVAFSSKAALVIFMWLPKAYAVLNTELAALFAALMTKVGAYALIRFFTLLFDHHPSVTHTLLVFMACITMIIGAFGVIAYKDIKKIAAYQVILSIGFVILGLGTHTFSGVNGAIFYLANDI
;
A
#
# COMPACT_ATOMS: atom_id res chain seq x y z
N LEU A 1 -15.73 0.13 2.29
CA LEU A 1 -15.14 1.43 1.91
C LEU A 1 -14.01 1.30 0.89
N GLY A 2 -12.89 0.60 1.20
CA GLY A 2 -11.75 0.50 0.29
C GLY A 2 -12.07 0.00 -1.13
N SER A 3 -12.93 -1.02 -1.26
CA SER A 3 -13.38 -1.51 -2.58
C SER A 3 -14.21 -0.49 -3.37
N TRP A 4 -15.01 0.34 -2.68
CA TRP A 4 -15.78 1.42 -3.31
C TRP A 4 -14.86 2.53 -3.82
N LEU A 5 -13.86 2.93 -3.01
CA LEU A 5 -12.84 3.89 -3.42
C LEU A 5 -12.02 3.38 -4.62
N LEU A 6 -11.69 2.09 -4.63
CA LEU A 6 -11.01 1.47 -5.76
C LEU A 6 -11.85 1.57 -7.04
N LEU A 7 -13.14 1.23 -6.96
CA LEU A 7 -14.05 1.30 -8.10
C LEU A 7 -14.22 2.75 -8.60
N LEU A 8 -14.33 3.71 -7.67
CA LEU A 8 -14.34 5.14 -8.01
C LEU A 8 -13.05 5.57 -8.71
N GLY A 9 -11.88 5.16 -8.19
CA GLY A 9 -10.59 5.44 -8.82
C GLY A 9 -10.48 4.88 -10.23
N ILE A 10 -10.93 3.63 -10.44
CA ILE A 10 -10.99 2.99 -11.77
C ILE A 10 -11.94 3.76 -12.70
N GLY A 11 -13.11 4.16 -12.21
CA GLY A 11 -14.07 4.95 -13.01
C GLY A 11 -13.52 6.31 -13.40
N MET A 12 -12.85 7.02 -12.48
CA MET A 12 -12.19 8.30 -12.77
C MET A 12 -11.08 8.13 -13.80
N LEU A 13 -10.23 7.12 -13.62
CA LEU A 13 -9.10 6.82 -14.50
C LEU A 13 -9.57 6.37 -15.90
N TYR A 14 -10.66 5.61 -15.98
CA TYR A 14 -11.27 5.27 -17.26
C TYR A 14 -11.90 6.47 -17.96
N LYS A 15 -12.56 7.36 -17.21
CA LYS A 15 -13.12 8.61 -17.76
C LYS A 15 -12.05 9.52 -18.34
N THR A 16 -10.86 9.58 -17.73
CA THR A 16 -9.77 10.46 -18.19
C THR A 16 -8.94 9.83 -19.31
N VAL A 17 -8.59 8.54 -19.20
CA VAL A 17 -7.64 7.89 -20.10
C VAL A 17 -8.32 7.03 -21.17
N GLY A 18 -9.55 6.54 -20.93
CA GLY A 18 -10.35 5.76 -21.87
C GLY A 18 -9.90 4.31 -22.10
N THR A 19 -9.04 3.77 -21.23
CA THR A 19 -8.52 2.40 -21.32
C THR A 19 -8.31 1.82 -19.92
N LEU A 20 -8.28 0.49 -19.79
CA LEU A 20 -7.96 -0.23 -18.56
C LEU A 20 -6.67 -1.06 -18.69
N ASN A 21 -6.07 -1.13 -19.87
CA ASN A 21 -4.82 -1.83 -20.07
C ASN A 21 -3.65 -1.03 -19.45
N PHE A 22 -2.91 -1.66 -18.53
CA PHE A 22 -1.81 -1.02 -17.79
C PHE A 22 -0.71 -0.41 -18.67
N SER A 23 -0.29 -1.07 -19.76
CA SER A 23 0.78 -0.52 -20.61
C SER A 23 0.31 0.74 -21.33
N HIS A 24 -0.92 0.70 -21.84
CA HIS A 24 -1.54 1.82 -22.51
C HIS A 24 -1.88 2.97 -21.55
N LEU A 25 -2.24 2.64 -20.30
CA LEU A 25 -2.44 3.62 -19.23
C LEU A 25 -1.16 4.36 -18.90
N ALA A 26 -0.05 3.66 -18.65
CA ALA A 26 1.24 4.29 -18.36
C ALA A 26 1.67 5.25 -19.47
N MET A 27 1.55 4.81 -20.73
CA MET A 27 1.89 5.64 -21.89
C MET A 27 1.00 6.88 -22.00
N ARG A 28 -0.32 6.74 -21.87
CA ARG A 28 -1.24 7.88 -22.00
C ARG A 28 -1.12 8.86 -20.85
N LEU A 29 -0.91 8.38 -19.62
CA LEU A 29 -0.67 9.25 -18.46
C LEU A 29 0.59 10.11 -18.68
N ASN A 30 1.67 9.53 -19.22
CA ASN A 30 2.92 10.25 -19.56
C ASN A 30 2.75 11.37 -20.59
N HIS A 31 1.69 11.32 -21.40
CA HIS A 31 1.40 12.36 -22.41
C HIS A 31 0.35 13.39 -21.96
N MET A 32 -0.21 13.25 -20.76
CA MET A 32 -1.21 14.19 -20.26
C MET A 32 -0.54 15.38 -19.57
N GLU A 33 -0.88 16.59 -20.00
CA GLU A 33 -0.39 17.83 -19.37
C GLU A 33 -1.12 18.16 -18.05
N ASN A 34 -2.30 17.58 -17.82
CA ASN A 34 -3.13 17.86 -16.64
C ASN A 34 -2.67 17.07 -15.40
N ASN A 35 -1.60 17.56 -14.80
CA ASN A 35 -0.94 16.98 -13.63
C ASN A 35 -1.82 16.95 -12.37
N GLN A 36 -2.74 17.91 -12.21
CA GLN A 36 -3.62 17.98 -11.04
C GLN A 36 -4.61 16.81 -11.01
N THR A 37 -5.19 16.48 -12.17
CA THR A 37 -6.15 15.38 -12.26
C THR A 37 -5.48 14.03 -11.99
N ILE A 38 -4.26 13.83 -12.49
CA ILE A 38 -3.47 12.61 -12.24
C ILE A 38 -3.17 12.47 -10.74
N THR A 39 -2.73 13.56 -10.10
CA THR A 39 -2.44 13.57 -8.65
C THR A 39 -3.68 13.25 -7.82
N MET A 40 -4.84 13.80 -8.20
CA MET A 40 -6.10 13.50 -7.50
C MET A 40 -6.47 12.02 -7.63
N ILE A 41 -6.37 11.44 -8.83
CA ILE A 41 -6.64 10.02 -9.07
C ILE A 41 -5.65 9.15 -8.29
N SER A 42 -4.35 9.51 -8.28
CA SER A 42 -3.34 8.76 -7.52
C SER A 42 -3.62 8.76 -6.03
N LEU A 43 -4.11 9.87 -5.45
CA LEU A 43 -4.49 9.93 -4.04
C LEU A 43 -5.69 9.02 -3.72
N VAL A 44 -6.66 8.90 -4.62
CA VAL A 44 -7.79 7.96 -4.45
C VAL A 44 -7.29 6.52 -4.41
N PHE A 45 -6.40 6.14 -5.33
CA PHE A 45 -5.77 4.80 -5.32
C PHE A 45 -4.88 4.60 -4.08
N LEU A 46 -4.15 5.63 -3.65
CA LEU A 46 -3.33 5.59 -2.45
C LEU A 46 -4.19 5.20 -1.25
N VAL A 47 -5.31 5.89 -1.02
CA VAL A 47 -6.20 5.62 0.12
C VAL A 47 -6.84 4.23 -0.01
N ALA A 48 -7.28 3.85 -1.22
CA ALA A 48 -7.90 2.57 -1.48
C ALA A 48 -6.96 1.40 -1.17
N PHE A 49 -5.71 1.46 -1.64
CA PHE A 49 -4.72 0.42 -1.39
C PHE A 49 -4.12 0.49 0.01
N SER A 50 -3.99 1.68 0.61
CA SER A 50 -3.57 1.83 2.01
C SER A 50 -4.53 1.10 2.96
N SER A 51 -5.84 1.16 2.68
CA SER A 51 -6.84 0.38 3.41
C SER A 51 -6.65 -1.14 3.27
N LYS A 52 -6.12 -1.62 2.13
CA LYS A 52 -5.89 -3.06 1.88
C LYS A 52 -4.55 -3.54 2.42
N ALA A 53 -3.52 -2.71 2.33
CA ALA A 53 -2.19 -2.99 2.87
C ALA A 53 -2.11 -2.81 4.39
N ALA A 54 -3.12 -2.21 5.03
CA ALA A 54 -3.07 -1.76 6.42
C ALA A 54 -2.02 -0.65 6.67
N LEU A 55 -1.79 0.22 5.68
CA LEU A 55 -0.95 1.41 5.83
C LEU A 55 -1.79 2.54 6.45
N VAL A 56 -1.46 2.98 7.66
CA VAL A 56 -2.22 3.93 8.52
C VAL A 56 -3.63 3.46 8.91
N ILE A 57 -4.36 2.83 7.99
CA ILE A 57 -5.71 2.28 8.15
C ILE A 57 -5.60 0.79 8.53
N PHE A 58 -5.02 0.51 9.70
CA PHE A 58 -4.74 -0.86 10.17
C PHE A 58 -5.71 -1.38 11.24
N MET A 59 -6.61 -0.55 11.77
CA MET A 59 -7.42 -0.88 12.96
C MET A 59 -8.28 -2.16 12.82
N TRP A 60 -8.60 -2.56 11.60
CA TRP A 60 -9.34 -3.77 11.31
C TRP A 60 -8.50 -5.05 11.46
N LEU A 61 -7.18 -4.98 11.26
CA LEU A 61 -6.30 -6.14 11.08
C LEU A 61 -6.08 -6.93 12.39
N PRO A 62 -5.68 -6.31 13.52
CA PRO A 62 -5.45 -7.07 14.76
C PRO A 62 -6.70 -7.77 15.28
N LYS A 63 -7.87 -7.13 15.13
CA LYS A 63 -9.16 -7.70 15.55
C LYS A 63 -9.56 -8.87 14.66
N ALA A 64 -9.42 -8.72 13.34
CA ALA A 64 -9.76 -9.79 12.40
C ALA A 64 -8.89 -11.02 12.62
N TYR A 65 -7.57 -10.83 12.76
CA TYR A 65 -6.61 -11.94 12.81
C TYR A 65 -6.62 -12.69 14.15
N ALA A 66 -6.98 -12.01 15.24
CA ALA A 66 -7.08 -12.65 16.56
C ALA A 66 -8.20 -13.72 16.62
N VAL A 67 -9.27 -13.57 15.82
CA VAL A 67 -10.43 -14.47 15.84
C VAL A 67 -10.19 -15.75 15.01
N LEU A 68 -9.26 -15.71 14.06
CA LEU A 68 -8.96 -16.84 13.18
C LEU A 68 -8.20 -17.97 13.90
N ASN A 69 -8.37 -19.19 13.39
CA ASN A 69 -7.48 -20.31 13.70
C ASN A 69 -6.06 -19.98 13.22
N THR A 70 -5.05 -20.49 13.93
CA THR A 70 -3.64 -20.09 13.72
C THR A 70 -3.16 -20.32 12.28
N GLU A 71 -3.55 -21.43 11.66
CA GLU A 71 -3.23 -21.77 10.27
C GLU A 71 -3.79 -20.74 9.28
N LEU A 72 -5.06 -20.38 9.42
CA LEU A 72 -5.72 -19.40 8.56
C LEU A 72 -5.18 -18.00 8.81
N ALA A 73 -4.89 -17.64 10.06
CA ALA A 73 -4.27 -16.37 10.40
C ALA A 73 -2.89 -16.22 9.74
N ALA A 74 -2.07 -17.28 9.73
CA ALA A 74 -0.79 -17.29 9.04
C ALA A 74 -0.94 -17.09 7.53
N LEU A 75 -1.87 -17.82 6.89
CA LEU A 75 -2.15 -17.67 5.45
C LEU A 75 -2.58 -16.24 5.08
N PHE A 76 -3.50 -15.66 5.86
CA PHE A 76 -3.95 -14.28 5.62
C PHE A 76 -2.86 -13.25 5.90
N ALA A 77 -2.03 -13.46 6.93
CA ALA A 77 -0.89 -12.60 7.22
C ALA A 77 0.15 -12.61 6.09
N ALA A 78 0.46 -13.77 5.55
CA ALA A 78 1.42 -13.92 4.46
C ALA A 78 0.93 -13.33 3.13
N LEU A 79 -0.37 -13.41 2.83
CA LEU A 79 -0.85 -13.06 1.48
C LEU A 79 -1.63 -11.74 1.39
N MET A 80 -2.55 -11.50 2.32
CA MET A 80 -3.64 -10.55 2.10
C MET A 80 -3.16 -9.09 2.06
N THR A 81 -2.30 -8.70 3.00
CA THR A 81 -1.72 -7.35 3.04
C THR A 81 -0.63 -7.15 1.99
N LYS A 82 0.06 -8.24 1.60
CA LYS A 82 1.17 -8.22 0.64
C LYS A 82 0.72 -7.95 -0.78
N VAL A 83 -0.47 -8.43 -1.17
CA VAL A 83 -1.10 -8.03 -2.44
C VAL A 83 -1.40 -6.52 -2.46
N GLY A 84 -1.84 -5.96 -1.31
CA GLY A 84 -2.05 -4.51 -1.18
C GLY A 84 -0.76 -3.70 -1.31
N ALA A 85 0.32 -4.16 -0.68
CA ALA A 85 1.65 -3.55 -0.79
C ALA A 85 2.20 -3.64 -2.23
N TYR A 86 2.07 -4.80 -2.88
CA TYR A 86 2.43 -4.97 -4.29
C TYR A 86 1.63 -4.02 -5.20
N ALA A 87 0.33 -3.85 -4.96
CA ALA A 87 -0.49 -2.92 -5.72
C ALA A 87 0.00 -1.47 -5.57
N LEU A 88 0.37 -1.04 -4.36
CA LEU A 88 1.02 0.26 -4.16
C LEU A 88 2.32 0.37 -4.96
N ILE A 89 3.22 -0.61 -4.86
CA ILE A 89 4.47 -0.63 -5.62
C ILE A 89 4.17 -0.50 -7.12
N ARG A 90 3.28 -1.34 -7.67
CA ARG A 90 2.98 -1.36 -9.10
C ARG A 90 2.36 -0.06 -9.59
N PHE A 91 1.39 0.51 -8.87
CA PHE A 91 0.72 1.73 -9.30
C PHE A 91 1.64 2.95 -9.20
N PHE A 92 2.44 3.07 -8.14
CA PHE A 92 3.32 4.22 -7.90
C PHE A 92 4.69 4.13 -8.56
N THR A 93 5.03 3.00 -9.20
CA THR A 93 6.20 2.89 -10.09
C THR A 93 5.84 2.91 -11.56
N LEU A 94 4.66 2.41 -11.95
CA LEU A 94 4.27 2.30 -13.36
C LEU A 94 3.30 3.40 -13.82
N LEU A 95 2.29 3.75 -13.01
CA LEU A 95 1.19 4.63 -13.44
C LEU A 95 1.36 6.06 -12.92
N PHE A 96 1.79 6.23 -11.67
CA PHE A 96 1.78 7.52 -10.99
C PHE A 96 3.19 8.05 -10.69
N ASP A 97 4.08 8.01 -11.68
CA ASP A 97 5.49 8.41 -11.53
C ASP A 97 5.76 9.92 -11.76
N HIS A 98 4.73 10.70 -12.08
CA HIS A 98 4.90 12.04 -12.66
C HIS A 98 5.22 13.12 -11.62
N HIS A 99 4.69 12.96 -10.40
CA HIS A 99 4.84 13.92 -9.29
C HIS A 99 5.22 13.19 -7.99
N PRO A 100 6.46 12.68 -7.93
CA PRO A 100 6.96 11.94 -6.78
C PRO A 100 7.00 12.81 -5.51
N SER A 101 7.15 14.13 -5.64
CA SER A 101 7.28 15.06 -4.52
C SER A 101 6.09 15.07 -3.57
N VAL A 102 4.87 14.86 -4.06
CA VAL A 102 3.66 14.84 -3.23
C VAL A 102 3.35 13.42 -2.78
N THR A 103 3.28 12.48 -3.73
CA THR A 103 2.81 11.12 -3.48
C THR A 103 3.81 10.28 -2.68
N HIS A 104 5.10 10.32 -3.04
CA HIS A 104 6.12 9.54 -2.32
C HIS A 104 6.45 10.13 -0.96
N THR A 105 6.45 11.46 -0.82
CA THR A 105 6.55 12.10 0.51
C THR A 105 5.42 11.66 1.44
N LEU A 106 4.18 11.59 0.91
CA LEU A 106 3.05 11.09 1.68
C LEU A 106 3.21 9.60 2.04
N LEU A 107 3.69 8.77 1.10
CA LEU A 107 3.98 7.35 1.37
C LEU A 107 5.03 7.19 2.48
N VAL A 108 6.11 7.96 2.46
CA VAL A 108 7.14 7.95 3.52
C VAL A 108 6.52 8.34 4.87
N PHE A 109 5.76 9.42 4.91
CA PHE A 109 5.12 9.87 6.15
C PHE A 109 4.15 8.82 6.72
N MET A 110 3.31 8.24 5.86
CA MET A 110 2.38 7.17 6.22
C MET A 110 3.11 5.90 6.67
N ALA A 111 4.22 5.55 6.02
CA ALA A 111 5.06 4.43 6.39
C ALA A 111 5.65 4.63 7.80
N CYS A 112 6.26 5.79 8.07
CA CYS A 112 6.81 6.12 9.39
C CYS A 112 5.75 6.01 10.49
N ILE A 113 4.55 6.58 10.30
CA ILE A 113 3.45 6.47 11.27
C ILE A 113 3.07 5.01 11.49
N THR A 114 2.94 4.24 10.40
CA THR A 114 2.55 2.82 10.46
C THR A 114 3.59 1.99 11.20
N MET A 115 4.88 2.26 10.98
CA MET A 115 5.98 1.60 11.69
C MET A 115 5.97 1.92 13.18
N ILE A 116 5.84 3.21 13.53
CA ILE A 116 5.81 3.64 14.94
C ILE A 116 4.67 2.96 15.67
N ILE A 117 3.45 2.97 15.10
CA ILE A 117 2.29 2.35 15.74
C ILE A 117 2.43 0.82 15.78
N GLY A 118 2.97 0.20 14.72
CA GLY A 118 3.29 -1.22 14.69
C GLY A 118 4.22 -1.61 15.84
N ALA A 119 5.32 -0.88 16.02
CA ALA A 119 6.29 -1.12 17.08
C ALA A 119 5.68 -0.97 18.48
N PHE A 120 4.90 0.09 18.72
CA PHE A 120 4.19 0.25 20.00
C PHE A 120 3.19 -0.88 20.25
N GLY A 121 2.48 -1.34 19.21
CA GLY A 121 1.53 -2.45 19.33
C GLY A 121 2.20 -3.78 19.68
N VAL A 122 3.36 -4.08 19.09
CA VAL A 122 4.16 -5.28 19.42
C VAL A 122 4.54 -5.28 20.91
N ILE A 123 4.93 -4.14 21.47
CA ILE A 123 5.37 -4.02 22.87
C ILE A 123 4.17 -3.99 23.83
N ALA A 124 3.03 -3.44 23.42
CA ALA A 124 1.87 -3.21 24.30
C ALA A 124 1.07 -4.48 24.62
N TYR A 125 1.05 -5.47 23.74
CA TYR A 125 0.24 -6.67 23.90
C TYR A 125 1.06 -7.88 24.39
N LYS A 126 0.43 -8.75 25.19
CA LYS A 126 0.98 -10.05 25.63
C LYS A 126 0.44 -11.25 24.84
N ASP A 127 -0.58 -11.02 24.02
CA ASP A 127 -1.23 -12.04 23.21
C ASP A 127 -0.43 -12.25 21.92
N ILE A 128 0.05 -13.48 21.70
CA ILE A 128 0.90 -13.85 20.55
C ILE A 128 0.23 -13.51 19.22
N LYS A 129 -1.09 -13.72 19.07
CA LYS A 129 -1.79 -13.43 17.81
C LYS A 129 -1.84 -11.92 17.56
N LYS A 130 -2.04 -11.12 18.60
CA LYS A 130 -2.03 -9.65 18.47
C LYS A 130 -0.63 -9.15 18.18
N ILE A 131 0.40 -9.67 18.87
CA ILE A 131 1.80 -9.32 18.60
C ILE A 131 2.14 -9.60 17.13
N ALA A 132 1.80 -10.80 16.63
CA ALA A 132 2.02 -11.16 15.22
C ALA A 132 1.28 -10.22 14.26
N ALA A 133 0.03 -9.86 14.56
CA ALA A 133 -0.73 -8.91 13.75
C ALA A 133 -0.07 -7.51 13.67
N TYR A 134 0.47 -7.00 14.79
CA TYR A 134 1.22 -5.75 14.79
C TYR A 134 2.58 -5.85 14.11
N GLN A 135 3.22 -7.03 14.12
CA GLN A 135 4.42 -7.28 13.33
C GLN A 135 4.15 -7.19 11.83
N VAL A 136 3.00 -7.70 11.36
CA VAL A 136 2.58 -7.55 9.95
C VAL A 136 2.42 -6.07 9.58
N ILE A 137 1.81 -5.27 10.46
CA ILE A 137 1.65 -3.82 10.25
C ILE A 137 3.02 -3.13 10.16
N LEU A 138 3.93 -3.47 11.07
CA LEU A 138 5.30 -2.95 11.08
C LEU A 138 6.05 -3.28 9.78
N SER A 139 5.94 -4.52 9.32
CA SER A 139 6.53 -5.00 8.06
C SER A 139 6.01 -4.24 6.82
N ILE A 140 4.71 -3.98 6.75
CA ILE A 140 4.14 -3.16 5.66
C ILE A 140 4.76 -1.76 5.67
N GLY A 141 4.97 -1.18 6.86
CA GLY A 141 5.66 0.09 7.01
C GLY A 141 7.06 0.08 6.35
N PHE A 142 7.87 -0.96 6.58
CA PHE A 142 9.19 -1.10 5.95
C PHE A 142 9.12 -1.18 4.42
N VAL A 143 8.20 -1.99 3.87
CA VAL A 143 8.02 -2.12 2.42
C VAL A 143 7.67 -0.77 1.80
N ILE A 144 6.69 -0.07 2.37
CA ILE A 144 6.22 1.20 1.81
C ILE A 144 7.24 2.33 2.01
N LEU A 145 8.05 2.28 3.06
CA LEU A 145 9.17 3.22 3.23
C LEU A 145 10.18 3.08 2.10
N GLY A 146 10.54 1.85 1.71
CA GLY A 146 11.42 1.59 0.56
C GLY A 146 10.84 2.13 -0.75
N LEU A 147 9.54 1.90 -1.00
CA LEU A 147 8.81 2.46 -2.14
C LEU A 147 8.86 4.00 -2.16
N GLY A 148 8.60 4.63 -1.01
CA GLY A 148 8.56 6.08 -0.86
C GLY A 148 9.92 6.78 -1.07
N THR A 149 11.04 6.06 -1.07
CA THR A 149 12.34 6.65 -1.42
C THR A 149 12.45 7.04 -2.89
N HIS A 150 11.62 6.44 -3.76
CA HIS A 150 11.68 6.62 -5.22
C HIS A 150 13.04 6.32 -5.85
N THR A 151 13.86 5.50 -5.18
CA THR A 151 15.17 5.06 -5.71
C THR A 151 15.10 3.60 -6.18
N PHE A 152 15.91 3.26 -7.18
CA PHE A 152 16.03 1.87 -7.65
C PHE A 152 16.40 0.91 -6.51
N SER A 153 17.38 1.29 -5.68
CA SER A 153 17.80 0.50 -4.53
C SER A 153 16.70 0.35 -3.48
N GLY A 154 15.94 1.41 -3.19
CA GLY A 154 14.86 1.37 -2.21
C GLY A 154 13.68 0.51 -2.67
N VAL A 155 13.29 0.60 -3.94
CA VAL A 155 12.23 -0.26 -4.51
C VAL A 155 12.66 -1.73 -4.55
N ASN A 156 13.91 -2.02 -4.94
CA ASN A 156 14.43 -3.40 -4.91
C ASN A 156 14.49 -3.95 -3.49
N GLY A 157 14.93 -3.15 -2.52
CA GLY A 157 14.92 -3.50 -1.11
C GLY A 157 13.51 -3.80 -0.60
N ALA A 158 12.53 -2.99 -0.99
CA ALA A 158 11.12 -3.20 -0.66
C ALA A 158 10.59 -4.52 -1.24
N ILE A 159 10.91 -4.85 -2.50
CA ILE A 159 10.49 -6.10 -3.14
C ILE A 159 11.15 -7.31 -2.46
N PHE A 160 12.44 -7.23 -2.17
CA PHE A 160 13.17 -8.30 -1.50
C PHE A 160 12.63 -8.55 -0.08
N TYR A 161 12.43 -7.49 0.69
CA TYR A 161 11.85 -7.59 2.03
C TYR A 161 10.41 -8.11 1.99
N LEU A 162 9.59 -7.66 1.02
CA LEU A 162 8.23 -8.18 0.82
C LEU A 162 8.25 -9.70 0.58
N ALA A 163 9.17 -10.20 -0.26
CA ALA A 163 9.29 -11.62 -0.56
C ALA A 163 9.81 -12.44 0.64
N ASN A 164 10.68 -11.86 1.47
CA ASN A 164 11.19 -12.52 2.67
C ASN A 164 10.19 -12.57 3.82
N ASP A 165 9.29 -11.58 3.90
CA ASP A 165 8.29 -11.48 4.96
C ASP A 165 7.01 -12.32 4.72
N ILE A 166 6.80 -12.77 3.47
CA ILE A 166 5.76 -13.75 3.11
C ILE A 166 6.14 -15.12 3.66
#